data_AF-A0A7J4P2H5-F1
#
_entry.id   AF-A0A7J4P2H5-F1
#
_cell.length_a   1.000
_cell.length_b   1.000
_cell.length_c   1.000
_cell.angle_alpha   90.00
_cell.angle_beta   90.00
_cell.angle_gamma   90.00
#
_symmetry.space_group_name_H-M   'P 1'
#
loop_
_entity.id
_entity.type
_entity.pdbx_description
1 polymer ?
#
loop_
_entity_poly.entity_id
_entity_poly.type
_entity_poly.pdbx_seq_one_letter_code
_entity_poly.pdbx_strand_id
1 'polypeptide(L)'
;MVEASCVNVEALLEEFDVRGRGVYLPPKEGRGYVYVPLKGGADVSGAMRAPTRVFVKVGGAPGLMVFPPGSEVVRLSGLGGEAGLEEALGFVLGDFLEAVHGVKAIREGDRVVVEYSGPVVGTGFPRFVAVLGSLPVSVGGSVLASVLSAPVELVEEESSPGRIRAVYRVHAVG
;
A
#
# COMPACT_ATOMS: atom_id res chain seq x y z
N MET A 1 -10.22 -3.22 -13.77
CA MET A 1 -8.82 -2.70 -13.73
C MET A 1 -8.12 -3.11 -12.43
N VAL A 2 -8.71 -2.78 -11.28
CA VAL A 2 -8.13 -3.07 -9.95
C VAL A 2 -7.90 -4.57 -9.72
N GLU A 3 -8.88 -5.42 -10.03
CA GLU A 3 -8.75 -6.87 -9.88
C GLU A 3 -7.62 -7.47 -10.76
N ALA A 4 -7.53 -7.07 -12.03
CA ALA A 4 -6.46 -7.51 -12.92
C ALA A 4 -5.06 -7.09 -12.41
N SER A 5 -4.94 -5.92 -11.79
CA SER A 5 -3.71 -5.51 -11.11
C SER A 5 -3.40 -6.42 -9.91
N CYS A 6 -4.42 -6.81 -9.13
CA CYS A 6 -4.25 -7.74 -8.02
C CYS A 6 -3.77 -9.13 -8.51
N VAL A 7 -4.36 -9.66 -9.60
CA VAL A 7 -3.95 -10.94 -10.22
C VAL A 7 -2.49 -10.90 -10.67
N ASN A 8 -2.08 -9.82 -11.33
CA ASN A 8 -0.70 -9.69 -11.82
C ASN A 8 0.30 -9.59 -10.67
N VAL A 9 -0.06 -8.88 -9.60
CA VAL A 9 0.77 -8.79 -8.40
C VAL A 9 0.80 -10.15 -7.70
N GLU A 10 -0.32 -10.84 -7.53
CA GLU A 10 -0.39 -12.20 -6.97
C GLU A 10 0.57 -13.14 -7.68
N ALA A 11 0.45 -13.25 -9.00
CA ALA A 11 1.27 -14.15 -9.80
C ALA A 11 2.77 -13.86 -9.66
N LEU A 12 3.15 -12.57 -9.61
CA LEU A 12 4.53 -12.18 -9.39
C LEU A 12 5.00 -12.53 -7.97
N LEU A 13 4.18 -12.32 -6.95
CA LEU A 13 4.56 -12.65 -5.58
C LEU A 13 4.65 -14.17 -5.37
N GLU A 14 3.82 -14.96 -6.05
CA GLU A 14 3.87 -16.43 -6.03
C GLU A 14 5.13 -16.97 -6.72
N GLU A 15 5.45 -16.47 -7.92
CA GLU A 15 6.64 -16.88 -8.69
C GLU A 15 7.94 -16.77 -7.88
N PHE A 16 8.04 -15.73 -7.02
CA PHE A 16 9.21 -15.49 -6.20
C PHE A 16 9.09 -16.00 -4.76
N ASP A 17 8.06 -16.79 -4.44
CA ASP A 17 7.69 -17.27 -3.09
C ASP A 17 7.85 -16.18 -2.01
N VAL A 18 7.27 -15.02 -2.25
CA VAL A 18 7.34 -13.92 -1.30
C VAL A 18 6.61 -14.29 -0.01
N ARG A 19 7.21 -13.98 1.14
CA ARG A 19 6.59 -14.23 2.46
C ARG A 19 6.56 -13.01 3.38
N GLY A 20 7.29 -11.95 3.04
CA GLY A 20 7.40 -10.73 3.83
C GLY A 20 6.41 -9.65 3.39
N ARG A 21 6.23 -8.63 4.23
CA ARG A 21 5.43 -7.44 3.91
C ARG A 21 6.14 -6.56 2.89
N GLY A 22 5.35 -5.85 2.09
CA GLY A 22 5.82 -4.79 1.21
C GLY A 22 5.85 -3.42 1.90
N VAL A 23 6.69 -2.53 1.40
CA VAL A 23 6.77 -1.12 1.82
C VAL A 23 6.28 -0.23 0.69
N TYR A 24 5.13 0.42 0.89
CA TYR A 24 4.59 1.45 0.00
C TYR A 24 5.55 2.62 -0.03
N LEU A 25 6.02 2.99 -1.21
CA LEU A 25 6.90 4.13 -1.41
C LEU A 25 6.08 5.33 -1.89
N PRO A 26 6.43 6.56 -1.47
CA PRO A 26 5.83 7.76 -2.00
C PRO A 26 6.00 7.82 -3.53
N PRO A 27 5.07 8.44 -4.26
CA PRO A 27 5.11 8.46 -5.70
C PRO A 27 6.40 9.07 -6.26
N LYS A 28 6.97 8.41 -7.28
CA LYS A 28 8.09 8.90 -8.07
C LYS A 28 7.63 8.99 -9.53
N GLU A 29 7.86 10.14 -10.17
CA GLU A 29 7.38 10.40 -11.54
C GLU A 29 5.87 10.16 -11.71
N GLY A 30 5.09 10.51 -10.68
CA GLY A 30 3.63 10.43 -10.67
C GLY A 30 3.06 9.01 -10.49
N ARG A 31 3.88 8.01 -10.12
CA ARG A 31 3.43 6.64 -9.85
C ARG A 31 3.86 6.18 -8.46
N GLY A 32 2.96 5.51 -7.75
CA GLY A 32 3.26 4.85 -6.48
C GLY A 32 3.83 3.46 -6.70
N TYR A 33 4.62 2.98 -5.74
CA TYR A 33 5.28 1.68 -5.83
C TYR A 33 5.21 0.96 -4.49
N VAL A 34 5.35 -0.36 -4.51
CA VAL A 34 5.68 -1.13 -3.31
C VAL A 34 7.00 -1.85 -3.53
N TYR A 35 7.93 -1.63 -2.61
CA TYR A 35 9.15 -2.42 -2.53
C TYR A 35 8.89 -3.67 -1.70
N VAL A 36 9.25 -4.83 -2.24
CA VAL A 36 9.07 -6.14 -1.61
C VAL A 36 10.44 -6.83 -1.52
N PRO A 37 11.03 -6.95 -0.33
CA PRO A 37 12.30 -7.67 -0.19
C PRO A 37 12.09 -9.16 -0.46
N LEU A 38 12.95 -9.77 -1.30
CA LEU A 38 12.90 -11.22 -1.53
C LEU A 38 13.68 -12.01 -0.48
N LYS A 39 14.61 -11.36 0.21
CA LYS A 39 15.42 -11.94 1.30
C LYS A 39 15.68 -10.88 2.36
N GLY A 40 15.60 -11.28 3.62
CA GLY A 40 15.86 -10.39 4.76
C GLY A 40 14.74 -9.36 4.99
N GLY A 41 15.05 -8.32 5.76
CA GLY A 41 14.15 -7.18 5.99
C GLY A 41 14.26 -6.11 4.90
N ALA A 42 13.34 -5.16 4.91
CA ALA A 42 13.34 -4.06 3.95
C ALA A 42 14.40 -2.98 4.31
N ASP A 43 15.35 -2.73 3.41
CA ASP A 43 16.16 -1.50 3.43
C ASP A 43 15.37 -0.36 2.77
N VAL A 44 14.58 0.34 3.58
CA VAL A 44 13.65 1.38 3.11
C VAL A 44 14.38 2.56 2.48
N SER A 45 15.48 3.02 3.09
CA SER A 45 16.28 4.13 2.56
C SER A 45 16.93 3.77 1.23
N GLY A 46 17.42 2.54 1.09
CA GLY A 46 17.92 2.02 -0.18
C GLY A 46 16.83 1.90 -1.23
N ALA A 47 15.64 1.42 -0.86
CA ALA A 47 14.50 1.26 -1.76
C ALA A 47 14.02 2.60 -2.34
N MET A 48 14.01 3.66 -1.53
CA MET A 48 13.70 5.03 -1.97
C MET A 48 14.65 5.56 -3.05
N ARG A 49 15.94 5.19 -2.99
CA ARG A 49 16.95 5.59 -3.98
C ARG A 49 17.02 4.62 -5.16
N ALA A 50 16.34 3.49 -5.08
CA ALA A 50 16.41 2.47 -6.11
C ALA A 50 15.84 3.00 -7.44
N PRO A 51 16.39 2.53 -8.57
CA PRO A 51 15.82 2.79 -9.87
C PRO A 51 14.48 2.07 -10.05
N THR A 52 13.57 2.70 -10.77
CA THR A 52 12.24 2.15 -11.04
C THR A 52 12.29 0.98 -12.02
N ARG A 53 12.32 -0.25 -11.52
CA ARG A 53 12.32 -1.48 -12.33
C ARG A 53 11.70 -2.62 -11.51
N VAL A 54 11.10 -3.60 -12.18
CA VAL A 54 10.43 -4.72 -11.50
C VAL A 54 11.38 -5.49 -10.58
N PHE A 55 12.62 -5.73 -11.04
CA PHE A 55 13.66 -6.38 -10.24
C PHE A 55 14.73 -5.36 -9.85
N VAL A 56 15.02 -5.28 -8.56
CA VAL A 56 16.00 -4.35 -7.98
C VAL A 56 16.95 -5.06 -7.03
N LYS A 57 18.14 -4.47 -6.84
CA LYS A 57 19.04 -4.83 -5.74
C LYS A 57 19.15 -3.63 -4.81
N VAL A 58 18.81 -3.84 -3.55
CA VAL A 58 18.83 -2.82 -2.49
C VAL A 58 19.69 -3.36 -1.35
N GLY A 59 20.70 -2.62 -0.92
CA GLY A 59 21.65 -3.11 0.09
C GLY A 59 22.37 -4.41 -0.30
N GLY A 60 22.49 -4.71 -1.60
CA GLY A 60 23.03 -5.98 -2.10
C GLY A 60 22.05 -7.15 -2.11
N ALA A 61 20.86 -7.00 -1.53
CA ALA A 61 19.80 -8.01 -1.51
C ALA A 61 18.82 -7.82 -2.69
N PRO A 62 18.32 -8.92 -3.29
CA PRO A 62 17.32 -8.82 -4.34
C PRO A 62 15.94 -8.43 -3.76
N GLY A 63 15.20 -7.63 -4.51
CA GLY A 63 13.84 -7.23 -4.19
C GLY A 63 13.02 -6.99 -5.45
N LEU A 64 11.70 -6.91 -5.26
CA LEU A 64 10.75 -6.54 -6.30
C LEU A 64 10.24 -5.12 -6.07
N MET A 65 9.97 -4.42 -7.17
CA MET A 65 9.20 -3.19 -7.17
C MET A 65 7.92 -3.46 -7.94
N VAL A 66 6.80 -3.51 -7.22
CA VAL A 66 5.48 -3.80 -7.79
C VAL A 66 4.64 -2.54 -7.84
N PHE A 67 3.71 -2.51 -8.79
CA PHE A 67 2.74 -1.43 -8.94
C PHE A 67 1.45 -1.86 -8.25
N PRO A 68 1.15 -1.35 -7.04
CA PRO A 68 -0.07 -1.73 -6.35
C PRO A 68 -1.27 -1.14 -7.09
N PRO A 69 -2.48 -1.74 -6.97
CA PRO A 69 -3.68 -1.18 -7.57
C PRO A 69 -3.92 0.27 -7.14
N GLY A 70 -3.61 0.59 -5.88
CA GLY A 70 -3.74 1.93 -5.32
C GLY A 70 -2.88 3.00 -5.99
N SER A 71 -1.76 2.65 -6.63
CA SER A 71 -0.94 3.63 -7.36
C SER A 71 -1.76 4.34 -8.43
N GLU A 72 -2.55 3.57 -9.19
CA GLU A 72 -3.26 4.10 -10.34
C GLU A 72 -4.58 4.75 -9.95
N VAL A 73 -5.22 4.23 -8.90
CA VAL A 73 -6.38 4.86 -8.27
C VAL A 73 -6.00 6.26 -7.75
N VAL A 74 -4.90 6.39 -7.00
CA VAL A 74 -4.45 7.70 -6.47
C VAL A 74 -4.16 8.66 -7.62
N ARG A 75 -3.42 8.24 -8.65
CA ARG A 75 -3.10 9.11 -9.80
C ARG A 75 -4.35 9.59 -10.53
N LEU A 76 -5.32 8.71 -10.77
CA LEU A 76 -6.54 9.05 -11.51
C LEU A 76 -7.55 9.85 -10.68
N SER A 77 -7.57 9.67 -9.37
CA SER A 77 -8.45 10.41 -8.47
C SER A 77 -8.16 11.92 -8.45
N GLY A 78 -6.95 12.32 -8.86
CA GLY A 78 -6.52 13.72 -8.80
C GLY A 78 -6.35 14.24 -7.36
N LEU A 79 -6.09 13.34 -6.40
CA LEU A 79 -5.89 13.67 -4.99
C LEU A 79 -4.87 14.82 -4.84
N GLY A 80 -5.33 15.96 -4.34
CA GLY A 80 -4.52 17.16 -4.12
C GLY A 80 -3.63 17.04 -2.88
N GLY A 81 -2.51 17.75 -2.87
CA GLY A 81 -1.46 17.65 -1.84
C GLY A 81 -1.80 18.24 -0.46
N GLU A 82 -2.99 18.81 -0.26
CA GLU A 82 -3.37 19.53 0.97
C GLU A 82 -4.47 18.83 1.79
N ALA A 83 -5.00 17.69 1.34
CA ALA A 83 -6.05 16.97 2.07
C ALA A 83 -5.51 16.29 3.33
N GLY A 84 -6.30 16.32 4.41
CA GLY A 84 -6.01 15.55 5.62
C GLY A 84 -6.02 14.04 5.36
N LEU A 85 -5.39 13.23 6.21
CA LEU A 85 -5.30 11.76 6.00
C LEU A 85 -6.68 11.10 5.84
N GLU A 86 -7.60 11.40 6.75
CA GLU A 86 -8.95 10.83 6.72
C GLU A 86 -9.75 11.29 5.49
N GLU A 87 -9.64 12.57 5.13
CA GLU A 87 -10.28 13.15 3.96
C GLU A 87 -9.76 12.52 2.66
N ALA A 88 -8.44 12.40 2.52
CA ALA A 88 -7.81 11.77 1.37
C ALA A 88 -8.20 10.30 1.22
N LEU A 89 -8.23 9.55 2.33
CA LEU A 89 -8.66 8.16 2.33
C LEU A 89 -10.15 8.04 2.02
N GLY A 90 -11.00 8.88 2.60
CA GLY A 90 -12.44 8.91 2.35
C GLY A 90 -12.76 9.21 0.89
N PHE A 91 -12.11 10.22 0.30
CA PHE A 91 -12.26 10.55 -1.10
C PHE A 91 -11.83 9.39 -2.02
N VAL A 92 -10.63 8.83 -1.81
CA VAL A 92 -10.11 7.79 -2.70
C VAL A 92 -10.85 6.46 -2.55
N LEU A 93 -11.12 6.01 -1.32
CA LEU A 93 -11.69 4.69 -1.05
C LEU A 93 -13.23 4.70 -1.07
N GLY A 94 -13.85 5.77 -0.59
CA GLY A 94 -15.30 5.94 -0.55
C GLY A 94 -15.83 6.51 -1.86
N ASP A 95 -15.48 7.76 -2.16
CA ASP A 95 -16.11 8.49 -3.26
C ASP A 95 -15.64 8.03 -4.65
N PHE A 96 -14.34 7.74 -4.80
CA PHE A 96 -13.77 7.41 -6.10
C PHE A 96 -13.82 5.92 -6.42
N LEU A 97 -13.53 5.06 -5.44
CA LEU A 97 -13.46 3.60 -5.64
C LEU A 97 -14.72 2.86 -5.16
N GLU A 98 -15.56 3.48 -4.32
CA GLU A 98 -16.72 2.84 -3.68
C GLU A 98 -16.36 1.50 -2.99
N ALA A 99 -15.12 1.40 -2.47
CA ALA A 99 -14.59 0.20 -1.82
C ALA A 99 -14.97 0.09 -0.35
N VAL A 100 -15.41 1.19 0.27
CA VAL A 100 -15.78 1.27 1.68
C VAL A 100 -16.92 2.28 1.85
N HIS A 101 -17.73 2.13 2.90
CA HIS A 101 -18.75 3.12 3.26
C HIS A 101 -18.20 4.28 4.08
N GLY A 102 -17.04 4.11 4.72
CA GLY A 102 -16.41 5.15 5.51
C GLY A 102 -15.02 4.78 5.99
N VAL A 103 -14.22 5.80 6.31
CA VAL A 103 -12.87 5.67 6.82
C VAL A 103 -12.69 6.56 8.05
N LYS A 104 -11.97 6.07 9.05
CA LYS A 104 -11.39 6.88 10.11
C LYS A 104 -9.88 6.68 10.16
N ALA A 105 -9.11 7.75 10.32
CA ALA A 105 -7.66 7.67 10.36
C ALA A 105 -7.07 8.49 11.50
N ILE A 106 -6.27 7.83 12.35
CA ILE A 106 -5.58 8.47 13.47
C ILE A 106 -4.08 8.24 13.30
N ARG A 107 -3.30 9.32 13.40
CA ARG A 107 -1.83 9.25 13.41
C ARG A 107 -1.31 9.38 14.84
N GLU A 108 -0.50 8.43 15.27
CA GLU A 108 0.14 8.38 16.58
C GLU A 108 1.64 8.11 16.39
N GLY A 109 2.46 9.17 16.46
CA GLY A 109 3.90 9.07 16.24
C GLY A 109 4.26 8.56 14.83
N ASP A 110 4.92 7.39 14.79
CA ASP A 110 5.32 6.69 13.55
C ASP A 110 4.23 5.73 13.03
N ARG A 111 3.02 5.75 13.61
CA ARG A 111 1.93 4.87 13.19
C ARG A 111 0.73 5.64 12.68
N VAL A 112 0.05 5.04 11.71
CA VAL A 112 -1.29 5.44 11.28
C VAL A 112 -2.21 4.26 11.45
N VAL A 113 -3.24 4.42 12.28
CA VAL A 113 -4.32 3.44 12.44
C VAL A 113 -5.47 3.88 11.56
N VAL A 114 -5.91 3.00 10.67
CA VAL A 114 -7.02 3.25 9.76
C VAL A 114 -8.11 2.22 10.00
N GLU A 115 -9.33 2.70 10.13
CA GLU A 115 -10.52 1.87 10.25
C GLU A 115 -11.41 2.04 9.03
N TYR A 116 -11.69 0.95 8.35
CA TYR A 116 -12.54 0.88 7.17
C TYR A 116 -13.88 0.28 7.56
N SER A 117 -14.97 0.99 7.26
CA SER A 117 -16.34 0.57 7.58
C SER A 117 -17.07 0.14 6.31
N GLY A 118 -17.82 -0.96 6.36
CA GLY A 118 -18.50 -1.54 5.21
C GLY A 118 -17.57 -1.84 4.02
N PRO A 119 -16.41 -2.51 4.22
CA PRO A 119 -15.51 -2.80 3.12
C PRO A 119 -16.18 -3.75 2.13
N VAL A 120 -16.09 -3.42 0.84
CA VAL A 120 -16.42 -4.33 -0.25
C VAL A 120 -15.28 -5.33 -0.35
N VAL A 121 -15.42 -6.44 0.38
CA VAL A 121 -14.39 -7.48 0.48
C VAL A 121 -14.39 -8.30 -0.80
N GLY A 122 -13.22 -8.49 -1.41
CA GLY A 122 -13.10 -9.42 -2.53
C GLY A 122 -11.77 -9.40 -3.26
N THR A 123 -10.80 -10.17 -2.77
CA THR A 123 -9.69 -10.67 -3.60
C THR A 123 -9.32 -12.09 -3.16
N GLY A 124 -9.47 -13.08 -4.03
CA GLY A 124 -9.04 -14.47 -3.80
C GLY A 124 -7.53 -14.66 -3.99
N PHE A 125 -6.72 -13.72 -3.49
CA PHE A 125 -5.29 -13.60 -3.76
C PHE A 125 -4.51 -13.61 -2.44
N PRO A 126 -4.23 -14.82 -1.89
CA PRO A 126 -3.65 -14.94 -0.55
C PRO A 126 -2.27 -14.32 -0.43
N ARG A 127 -1.43 -14.37 -1.48
CA ARG A 127 -0.09 -13.80 -1.44
C ARG A 127 -0.12 -12.28 -1.45
N PHE A 128 -1.00 -11.69 -2.25
CA PHE A 128 -1.29 -10.27 -2.30
C PHE A 128 -1.73 -9.78 -0.93
N VAL A 129 -2.71 -10.45 -0.30
CA VAL A 129 -3.19 -10.07 1.04
C VAL A 129 -2.07 -10.21 2.08
N ALA A 130 -1.26 -11.26 2.00
CA ALA A 130 -0.13 -11.44 2.90
C ALA A 130 0.95 -10.36 2.76
N VAL A 131 1.16 -9.79 1.56
CA VAL A 131 2.22 -8.81 1.31
C VAL A 131 1.73 -7.36 1.43
N LEU A 132 0.52 -7.08 0.94
CA LEU A 132 -0.06 -5.74 0.72
C LEU A 132 -1.33 -5.49 1.54
N GLY A 133 -1.92 -6.53 2.14
CA GLY A 133 -3.22 -6.45 2.78
C GLY A 133 -4.40 -6.59 1.81
N SER A 134 -5.62 -6.63 2.34
CA SER A 134 -6.83 -6.64 1.50
C SER A 134 -6.89 -5.42 0.57
N LEU A 135 -7.70 -5.48 -0.49
CA LEU A 135 -7.74 -4.41 -1.49
C LEU A 135 -7.93 -2.99 -0.89
N PRO A 136 -8.91 -2.73 0.00
CA PRO A 136 -9.05 -1.40 0.62
C PRO A 136 -7.81 -1.00 1.43
N VAL A 137 -7.20 -1.95 2.13
CA VAL A 137 -5.97 -1.74 2.93
C VAL A 137 -4.78 -1.45 2.01
N SER A 138 -4.63 -2.14 0.90
CA SER A 138 -3.54 -1.89 -0.05
C SER A 138 -3.69 -0.55 -0.76
N VAL A 139 -4.92 -0.16 -1.11
CA VAL A 139 -5.18 1.18 -1.67
C VAL A 139 -4.91 2.24 -0.61
N GLY A 140 -5.34 2.02 0.63
CA GLY A 140 -5.04 2.86 1.78
C GLY A 140 -3.54 3.08 1.98
N GLY A 141 -2.72 2.04 1.90
CA GLY A 141 -1.26 2.16 1.98
C GLY A 141 -0.67 3.06 0.88
N SER A 142 -1.23 2.99 -0.33
CA SER A 142 -0.81 3.85 -1.45
C SER A 142 -1.21 5.32 -1.24
N VAL A 143 -2.41 5.56 -0.69
CA VAL A 143 -2.87 6.91 -0.31
C VAL A 143 -1.98 7.49 0.78
N LEU A 144 -1.72 6.72 1.84
CA LEU A 144 -0.88 7.16 2.96
C LEU A 144 0.53 7.51 2.50
N ALA A 145 1.17 6.65 1.69
CA ALA A 145 2.51 6.93 1.17
C ALA A 145 2.55 8.20 0.29
N SER A 146 1.46 8.47 -0.43
CA SER A 146 1.32 9.67 -1.25
C SER A 146 1.13 10.94 -0.43
N VAL A 147 0.15 10.94 0.49
CA VAL A 147 -0.18 12.11 1.33
C VAL A 147 0.94 12.44 2.29
N LEU A 148 1.55 11.43 2.92
CA LEU A 148 2.63 11.63 3.88
C LEU A 148 3.98 11.92 3.22
N SER A 149 4.09 11.72 1.90
CA SER A 149 5.36 11.77 1.17
C SER A 149 6.46 10.95 1.85
N ALA A 150 6.09 9.81 2.43
CA ALA A 150 6.95 8.97 3.25
C ALA A 150 6.67 7.49 2.97
N PRO A 151 7.65 6.59 3.14
CA PRO A 151 7.42 5.17 3.01
C PRO A 151 6.53 4.65 4.12
N VAL A 152 5.61 3.75 3.77
CA VAL A 152 4.60 3.20 4.68
C VAL A 152 4.57 1.68 4.57
N GLU A 153 4.55 0.97 5.69
CA GLU A 153 4.51 -0.49 5.76
C GLU A 153 3.26 -0.94 6.51
N LEU A 154 2.52 -1.91 5.97
CA LEU A 154 1.41 -2.54 6.69
C LEU A 154 1.98 -3.46 7.78
N VAL A 155 1.65 -3.18 9.04
CA VAL A 155 2.10 -3.96 10.19
C VAL A 155 1.05 -4.98 10.60
N GLU A 156 -0.21 -4.55 10.65
CA GLU A 156 -1.32 -5.34 11.17
C GLU A 156 -2.57 -5.07 10.34
N GLU A 157 -3.35 -6.12 10.09
CA GLU A 157 -4.68 -6.04 9.51
C GLU A 157 -5.58 -7.02 10.26
N GLU A 158 -6.67 -6.51 10.82
CA GLU A 158 -7.68 -7.28 11.53
C GLU A 158 -9.03 -7.10 10.84
N SER A 159 -9.64 -8.21 10.43
CA SER A 159 -10.96 -8.22 9.82
C SER A 159 -12.02 -8.67 10.81
N SER A 160 -13.12 -7.93 10.85
CA SER A 160 -14.32 -8.25 11.63
C SER A 160 -15.57 -8.00 10.77
N PRO A 161 -16.76 -8.52 11.14
CA PRO A 161 -17.96 -8.31 10.35
C PRO A 161 -18.24 -6.83 10.08
N GLY A 162 -18.19 -6.44 8.81
CA GLY A 162 -18.45 -5.07 8.36
C GLY A 162 -17.34 -4.05 8.66
N ARG A 163 -16.15 -4.48 9.13
CA ARG A 163 -15.07 -3.55 9.48
C ARG A 163 -13.69 -4.19 9.32
N ILE A 164 -12.74 -3.42 8.79
CA ILE A 164 -11.31 -3.75 8.79
C ILE A 164 -10.56 -2.69 9.58
N ARG A 165 -9.63 -3.11 10.44
CA ARG A 165 -8.68 -2.23 11.12
C ARG A 165 -7.29 -2.54 10.60
N ALA A 166 -6.59 -1.54 10.09
CA ALA A 166 -5.21 -1.67 9.64
C ALA A 166 -4.29 -0.71 10.40
N VAL A 167 -3.10 -1.19 10.73
CA VAL A 167 -2.04 -0.38 11.33
C VAL A 167 -0.88 -0.32 10.38
N TYR A 168 -0.49 0.91 10.05
CA TYR A 168 0.65 1.19 9.19
C TYR A 168 1.77 1.83 10.00
N ARG A 169 3.01 1.44 9.71
CA ARG A 169 4.22 2.13 10.16
C ARG A 169 4.67 3.11 9.09
N VAL A 170 4.93 4.34 9.48
CA VAL A 170 5.51 5.40 8.66
C VAL A 170 7.00 5.45 8.94
N HIS A 171 7.81 5.23 7.92
CA HIS A 171 9.26 5.27 8.06
C HIS A 171 9.75 6.71 7.93
N ALA A 172 10.62 7.12 8.86
CA ALA A 172 11.30 8.40 8.73
C ALA A 172 12.22 8.38 7.50
N VAL A 173 12.16 9.44 6.69
CA VAL A 173 13.09 9.65 5.60
C VAL A 173 14.25 10.45 6.16
N GLY A 174 15.35 9.76 6.48
CA GLY A 174 16.64 10.36 6.86
C GLY A 174 17.52 10.66 5.66
#